data_AF-A0A7Y5KSU8-F1
#
_entry.id   AF-A0A7Y5KSU8-F1
#
_cell.length_a   1.000
_cell.length_b   1.000
_cell.length_c   1.000
_cell.angle_alpha   90.00
_cell.angle_beta   90.00
_cell.angle_gamma   90.00
#
_symmetry.space_group_name_H-M   'P 1'
#
loop_
_entity.id
_entity.type
_entity.pdbx_description
1 polymer ?
#
loop_
_entity_poly.entity_id
_entity_poly.type
_entity_poly.pdbx_seq_one_letter_code
_entity_poly.pdbx_strand_id
1 'polypeptide(L)'
;MAEETDKTGRDDDRASEPPTDDANARDEDDATDEADEPEAKEPPKKATKRAADVAAPAPEARSAVTVRAVTPPPPAASLGKSVTAFLFVMFLLMGGFWFLGTAESPFGKPGQPKWKVGKTETITLTLDPKDDDNLACASETAIAGKRCEFKSKTEKTAEKLDDSTMLKPYKTTADEPLLAAGVWSAPEIAKGKRPNGRFNYKCQFKVEGKITRPLVRWNVAGQWGEQEGDWFVGSVSNCTVEK
;
A
#
# COMPACT_ATOMS: atom_id res chain seq x y z
N MET A 1 56.12 21.88 -38.38
CA MET A 1 56.22 21.49 -36.97
C MET A 1 55.07 20.51 -36.74
N ALA A 2 55.06 19.26 -37.20
CA ALA A 2 56.08 18.20 -37.16
C ALA A 2 56.63 17.97 -35.75
N GLU A 3 56.01 17.05 -35.01
CA GLU A 3 56.72 15.99 -34.27
C GLU A 3 55.76 14.83 -33.94
N GLU A 4 56.10 13.66 -34.49
CA GLU A 4 55.63 12.31 -34.15
C GLU A 4 56.27 11.81 -32.85
N THR A 5 55.83 10.61 -32.40
CA THR A 5 56.48 9.58 -31.53
C THR A 5 55.82 9.41 -30.16
N ASP A 6 55.71 8.22 -29.54
CA ASP A 6 55.92 6.80 -29.86
C ASP A 6 55.48 6.11 -28.53
N LYS A 7 54.49 5.19 -28.55
CA LYS A 7 54.64 3.74 -28.31
C LYS A 7 54.92 3.31 -26.86
N THR A 8 54.60 2.04 -26.62
CA THR A 8 54.70 1.20 -25.40
C THR A 8 53.38 1.20 -24.60
N GLY A 9 52.51 0.20 -24.69
CA GLY A 9 52.76 -1.23 -24.81
C GLY A 9 53.04 -1.77 -23.42
N ARG A 10 51.98 -2.21 -22.72
CA ARG A 10 52.09 -3.03 -21.51
C ARG A 10 50.92 -4.02 -21.50
N ASP A 11 51.17 -5.11 -22.21
CA ASP A 11 50.55 -6.40 -21.98
C ASP A 11 51.03 -6.87 -20.59
N ASP A 12 50.13 -6.92 -19.61
CA ASP A 12 50.35 -7.65 -18.37
C ASP A 12 49.34 -8.79 -18.33
N ASP A 13 49.78 -9.90 -18.94
CA ASP A 13 49.29 -11.25 -18.75
C ASP A 13 49.28 -11.60 -17.25
N ARG A 14 48.14 -11.43 -16.57
CA ARG A 14 47.94 -12.02 -15.25
C ARG A 14 47.27 -13.38 -15.39
N ALA A 15 48.13 -14.38 -15.31
CA ALA A 15 47.88 -15.81 -15.32
C ALA A 15 46.60 -16.23 -14.60
N SER A 16 45.89 -17.11 -15.29
CA SER A 16 44.85 -18.00 -14.80
C SER A 16 45.36 -18.85 -13.64
N GLU A 17 44.71 -18.76 -12.48
CA GLU A 17 44.79 -19.79 -11.46
C GLU A 17 43.61 -20.77 -11.66
N PRO A 18 43.88 -22.09 -11.75
CA PRO A 18 42.84 -23.10 -11.89
C PRO A 18 42.08 -23.34 -10.56
N PRO A 19 40.85 -23.86 -10.64
CA PRO A 19 39.97 -24.09 -9.49
C PRO A 19 40.48 -25.22 -8.59
N THR A 20 40.45 -25.02 -7.28
CA THR A 20 40.60 -26.11 -6.31
C THR A 20 39.24 -26.74 -6.06
N ASP A 21 39.08 -27.96 -6.59
CA ASP A 21 38.08 -28.94 -6.21
C ASP A 21 38.30 -29.36 -4.74
N ASP A 22 37.38 -28.99 -3.85
CA ASP A 22 37.20 -29.69 -2.58
C ASP A 22 35.90 -30.49 -2.63
N ALA A 23 36.07 -31.74 -3.04
CA ALA A 23 35.13 -32.81 -2.87
C ALA A 23 34.96 -33.12 -1.38
N ASN A 24 33.78 -32.86 -0.83
CA ASN A 24 33.29 -33.59 0.33
C ASN A 24 32.00 -34.32 -0.07
N ALA A 25 32.21 -35.58 -0.43
CA ALA A 25 31.20 -36.59 -0.57
C ALA A 25 30.96 -37.27 0.79
N ARG A 26 29.74 -37.80 0.93
CA ARG A 26 29.24 -38.77 1.93
C ARG A 26 28.70 -38.16 3.22
N ASP A 27 27.37 -38.17 3.36
CA ASP A 27 26.73 -39.34 3.96
C ASP A 27 25.39 -39.62 3.28
N GLU A 28 25.28 -40.84 2.77
CA GLU A 28 24.06 -41.52 2.35
C GLU A 28 23.33 -42.07 3.60
N ASP A 29 22.08 -42.48 3.40
CA ASP A 29 21.27 -43.32 4.30
C ASP A 29 20.49 -42.61 5.43
N ASP A 30 19.22 -42.28 5.16
CA ASP A 30 18.13 -43.07 5.76
C ASP A 30 16.84 -42.90 4.97
N ALA A 31 16.39 -44.01 4.37
CA ALA A 31 15.14 -44.16 3.68
C ALA A 31 14.30 -45.21 4.42
N THR A 32 13.28 -44.75 5.14
CA THR A 32 12.05 -45.47 5.49
C THR A 32 10.95 -44.41 5.49
N ASP A 33 10.13 -44.29 4.45
CA ASP A 33 8.96 -45.13 4.14
C ASP A 33 8.12 -45.44 5.40
N GLU A 34 7.15 -44.57 5.70
CA GLU A 34 5.79 -45.02 5.99
C GLU A 34 4.80 -43.85 5.86
N ALA A 35 3.71 -44.15 5.16
CA ALA A 35 2.56 -43.31 4.92
C ALA A 35 1.81 -42.98 6.21
N ASP A 36 1.37 -41.73 6.37
CA ASP A 36 0.08 -41.46 7.00
C ASP A 36 -0.48 -40.11 6.52
N GLU A 37 -1.63 -40.21 5.87
CA GLU A 37 -2.44 -39.12 5.36
C GLU A 37 -3.53 -38.82 6.40
N PRO A 38 -3.49 -37.69 7.13
CA PRO A 38 -4.69 -37.24 7.83
C PRO A 38 -5.42 -36.16 7.03
N GLU A 39 -6.47 -36.65 6.36
CA GLU A 39 -7.80 -36.04 6.22
C GLU A 39 -7.89 -34.50 6.29
N ALA A 40 -8.27 -33.94 5.14
CA ALA A 40 -8.92 -32.65 5.02
C ALA A 40 -10.13 -32.54 5.98
N LYS A 41 -9.98 -31.72 7.03
CA LYS A 41 -11.14 -31.23 7.80
C LYS A 41 -11.87 -30.16 7.00
N GLU A 42 -12.84 -30.58 6.21
CA GLU A 42 -13.89 -29.70 5.70
C GLU A 42 -14.64 -29.02 6.87
N PRO A 43 -14.89 -27.70 6.82
CA PRO A 43 -15.85 -27.08 7.72
C PRO A 43 -17.28 -27.55 7.37
N PRO A 44 -18.09 -27.93 8.38
CA PRO A 44 -19.39 -28.55 8.16
C PRO A 44 -20.41 -27.58 7.55
N LYS A 45 -20.99 -28.01 6.43
CA LYS A 45 -22.22 -27.48 5.83
C LYS A 45 -23.38 -27.59 6.83
N LYS A 46 -23.85 -26.47 7.40
CA LYS A 46 -25.14 -26.41 8.10
C LYS A 46 -26.24 -26.01 7.13
N ALA A 47 -27.00 -27.01 6.69
CA ALA A 47 -28.33 -26.83 6.10
C ALA A 47 -29.33 -27.74 6.84
N THR A 48 -30.60 -27.30 6.87
CA THR A 48 -31.85 -27.87 7.41
C THR A 48 -32.29 -27.30 8.77
N LYS A 49 -33.39 -26.53 8.88
CA LYS A 49 -34.82 -26.67 8.47
C LYS A 49 -35.61 -27.60 9.42
N ARG A 50 -36.43 -27.00 10.30
CA ARG A 50 -37.77 -27.42 10.80
C ARG A 50 -38.12 -26.50 11.98
N ALA A 51 -39.15 -25.64 11.89
CA ALA A 51 -40.59 -25.93 11.95
C ALA A 51 -41.03 -26.48 13.32
N ALA A 52 -41.69 -25.63 14.11
CA ALA A 52 -42.72 -26.01 15.08
C ALA A 52 -43.48 -24.75 15.54
N ASP A 53 -44.63 -24.52 14.91
CA ASP A 53 -45.86 -24.04 15.57
C ASP A 53 -46.00 -24.59 17.00
N VAL A 54 -46.32 -23.74 17.98
CA VAL A 54 -47.36 -24.02 19.00
C VAL A 54 -47.93 -22.69 19.53
N ALA A 55 -49.13 -22.39 19.03
CA ALA A 55 -50.35 -21.96 19.72
C ALA A 55 -50.31 -21.20 21.08
N ALA A 56 -51.09 -20.12 21.09
CA ALA A 56 -51.64 -19.38 22.24
C ALA A 56 -52.55 -20.26 23.16
N PRO A 57 -53.00 -19.80 24.36
CA PRO A 57 -54.11 -18.81 24.52
C PRO A 57 -53.82 -17.82 25.69
N ALA A 58 -54.61 -16.84 26.14
CA ALA A 58 -56.04 -16.57 26.17
C ALA A 58 -56.27 -15.11 26.68
N PRO A 59 -57.52 -14.63 26.83
CA PRO A 59 -57.95 -13.26 26.55
C PRO A 59 -58.16 -12.38 27.79
N GLU A 60 -58.28 -11.07 27.61
CA GLU A 60 -59.27 -10.31 28.37
C GLU A 60 -59.91 -9.18 27.55
N ALA A 61 -61.23 -9.30 27.46
CA ALA A 61 -62.15 -8.38 26.86
C ALA A 61 -62.38 -7.17 27.77
N ARG A 62 -62.67 -6.01 27.18
CA ARG A 62 -63.82 -5.17 27.60
C ARG A 62 -64.18 -4.17 26.50
N SER A 63 -65.40 -4.37 26.02
CA SER A 63 -66.18 -3.51 25.15
C SER A 63 -66.38 -2.10 25.72
N ALA A 64 -66.35 -1.11 24.84
CA ALA A 64 -67.32 -0.03 24.88
C ALA A 64 -67.56 0.51 23.46
N VAL A 65 -68.73 0.17 22.94
CA VAL A 65 -69.32 0.73 21.73
C VAL A 65 -69.58 2.21 21.95
N THR A 66 -69.17 3.07 21.02
CA THR A 66 -69.83 4.35 20.77
C THR A 66 -70.00 4.50 19.27
N VAL A 67 -71.22 4.23 18.81
CA VAL A 67 -71.73 4.64 17.51
C VAL A 67 -71.89 6.16 17.54
N ARG A 68 -71.20 6.89 16.65
CA ARG A 68 -71.73 8.16 16.15
C ARG A 68 -71.10 8.62 14.84
N ALA A 69 -72.02 8.90 13.92
CA ALA A 69 -71.94 9.80 12.78
C ALA A 69 -70.94 9.46 11.66
N VAL A 70 -71.50 8.94 10.55
CA VAL A 70 -70.96 9.10 9.21
C VAL A 70 -70.83 10.61 8.94
N THR A 71 -69.64 11.15 9.17
CA THR A 71 -69.24 12.45 8.64
C THR A 71 -69.07 12.31 7.12
N PRO A 72 -69.53 13.29 6.32
CA PRO A 72 -69.34 13.29 4.89
C PRO A 72 -67.84 13.19 4.55
N PRO A 73 -67.48 12.58 3.40
CA PRO A 73 -66.08 12.50 2.98
C PRO A 73 -65.49 13.91 2.96
N PRO A 74 -64.29 14.14 3.54
CA PRO A 74 -63.63 15.42 3.41
C PRO A 74 -63.46 15.71 1.90
N PRO A 75 -63.68 16.95 1.46
CA PRO A 75 -63.54 17.31 0.05
C PRO A 75 -62.16 16.86 -0.43
N ALA A 76 -62.14 16.22 -1.60
CA ALA A 76 -60.94 15.73 -2.25
C ALA A 76 -59.83 16.77 -2.12
N ALA A 77 -58.77 16.31 -1.47
CA ALA A 77 -57.62 17.08 -1.08
C ALA A 77 -57.16 18.00 -2.22
N SER A 78 -56.80 19.22 -1.83
CA SER A 78 -55.92 20.10 -2.59
C SER A 78 -54.59 19.37 -2.85
N LEU A 79 -54.55 18.49 -3.86
CA LEU A 79 -53.35 17.77 -4.32
C LEU A 79 -52.24 18.73 -4.76
N GLY A 80 -52.58 19.96 -5.18
CA GLY A 80 -51.61 20.95 -5.65
C GLY A 80 -50.64 21.45 -4.57
N LYS A 81 -51.08 21.64 -3.32
CA LYS A 81 -50.24 22.19 -2.24
C LYS A 81 -49.25 21.18 -1.66
N SER A 82 -49.62 19.89 -1.68
CA SER A 82 -48.77 18.81 -1.19
C SER A 82 -47.58 18.54 -2.12
N VAL A 83 -47.80 18.63 -3.44
CA VAL A 83 -46.73 18.49 -4.45
C VAL A 83 -45.69 19.60 -4.33
N THR A 84 -46.10 20.85 -4.09
CA THR A 84 -45.15 21.97 -3.91
C THR A 84 -44.28 21.80 -2.67
N ALA A 85 -44.85 21.34 -1.55
CA ALA A 85 -44.10 21.07 -0.33
C ALA A 85 -43.09 19.93 -0.52
N PHE A 86 -43.49 18.85 -1.21
CA PHE A 86 -42.61 17.73 -1.52
C PHE A 86 -41.42 18.14 -2.41
N LEU A 87 -41.67 18.92 -3.47
CA LEU A 87 -40.60 19.42 -4.34
C LEU A 87 -39.63 20.33 -3.58
N PHE A 88 -40.13 21.21 -2.71
CA PHE A 88 -39.27 22.10 -1.93
C PHE A 88 -38.37 21.33 -0.95
N VAL A 89 -38.92 20.31 -0.27
CA VAL A 89 -38.13 19.41 0.59
C VAL A 89 -37.11 18.64 -0.24
N MET A 90 -37.49 18.14 -1.42
CA MET A 90 -36.56 17.42 -2.30
C MET A 90 -35.42 18.33 -2.79
N PHE A 91 -35.71 19.58 -3.18
CA PHE A 91 -34.69 20.57 -3.55
C PHE A 91 -33.79 20.95 -2.37
N LEU A 92 -34.32 21.09 -1.16
CA LEU A 92 -33.52 21.33 0.04
C LEU A 92 -32.60 20.15 0.36
N LEU A 93 -33.09 18.91 0.23
CA LEU A 93 -32.27 17.73 0.42
C LEU A 93 -31.19 17.61 -0.66
N MET A 94 -31.54 17.79 -1.93
CA MET A 94 -30.56 17.77 -3.03
C MET A 94 -29.52 18.89 -2.89
N GLY A 95 -29.94 20.10 -2.51
CA GLY A 95 -29.02 21.21 -2.21
C GLY A 95 -28.12 20.92 -1.00
N GLY A 96 -28.68 20.32 0.06
CA GLY A 96 -27.94 19.88 1.23
C GLY A 96 -26.89 18.82 0.90
N PHE A 97 -27.24 17.79 0.14
CA PHE A 97 -26.30 16.75 -0.30
C PHE A 97 -25.24 17.28 -1.28
N TRP A 98 -25.58 18.25 -2.14
CA TRP A 98 -24.58 18.88 -3.01
C TRP A 98 -23.57 19.72 -2.21
N PHE A 99 -24.03 20.44 -1.19
CA PHE A 99 -23.15 21.20 -0.30
C PHE A 99 -22.29 20.29 0.60
N LEU A 100 -22.87 19.20 1.13
CA LEU A 100 -22.16 18.20 1.92
C LEU A 100 -21.23 17.31 1.09
N GLY A 101 -21.53 17.09 -0.20
CA GLY A 101 -20.71 16.28 -1.11
C GLY A 101 -19.58 17.04 -1.81
N THR A 102 -19.67 18.38 -1.85
CA THR A 102 -18.59 19.25 -2.38
C THR A 102 -17.70 19.82 -1.28
N ALA A 103 -18.18 19.88 -0.03
CA ALA A 103 -17.29 19.99 1.12
C ALA A 103 -16.40 18.75 1.09
N GLU A 104 -15.11 18.97 0.79
CA GLU A 104 -14.06 17.96 0.83
C GLU A 104 -14.31 17.06 2.04
N SER A 105 -14.75 15.83 1.78
CA SER A 105 -15.08 14.89 2.84
C SER A 105 -13.94 14.95 3.85
N PRO A 106 -14.18 15.17 5.15
CA PRO A 106 -13.11 15.07 6.16
C PRO A 106 -12.52 13.65 6.24
N PHE A 107 -13.10 12.71 5.49
CA PHE A 107 -12.66 11.33 5.24
C PHE A 107 -12.25 11.08 3.78
N GLY A 108 -12.10 12.14 2.97
CA GLY A 108 -11.58 12.06 1.62
C GLY A 108 -10.14 11.57 1.67
N LYS A 109 -9.79 10.65 0.77
CA LYS A 109 -8.40 10.17 0.63
C LYS A 109 -7.48 11.40 0.55
N PRO A 110 -6.35 11.43 1.29
CA PRO A 110 -5.42 12.55 1.21
C PRO A 110 -5.13 12.84 -0.26
N GLY A 111 -5.32 14.10 -0.65
CA GLY A 111 -5.16 14.52 -2.05
C GLY A 111 -3.80 14.08 -2.56
N GLN A 112 -3.70 13.72 -3.84
CA GLN A 112 -2.41 13.31 -4.40
C GLN A 112 -1.37 14.41 -4.18
N PRO A 113 -0.13 14.04 -3.80
CA PRO A 113 0.93 15.02 -3.63
C PRO A 113 1.10 15.86 -4.90
N LYS A 114 1.13 17.18 -4.75
CA LYS A 114 1.33 18.13 -5.87
C LYS A 114 2.81 18.21 -6.29
N TRP A 115 3.56 17.11 -6.20
CA TRP A 115 4.98 17.06 -6.52
C TRP A 115 5.21 17.13 -8.04
N LYS A 116 6.32 17.75 -8.42
CA LYS A 116 6.73 17.91 -9.82
C LYS A 116 8.10 17.29 -10.05
N VAL A 117 8.24 16.55 -11.15
CA VAL A 117 9.52 15.99 -11.57
C VAL A 117 10.54 17.13 -11.78
N GLY A 118 11.76 16.92 -11.28
CA GLY A 118 12.85 17.90 -11.28
C GLY A 118 12.83 18.88 -10.12
N LYS A 119 11.84 18.82 -9.22
CA LYS A 119 11.79 19.66 -8.01
C LYS A 119 12.33 18.92 -6.79
N THR A 120 12.81 19.70 -5.83
CA THR A 120 13.19 19.21 -4.51
C THR A 120 12.15 19.71 -3.52
N GLU A 121 11.54 18.79 -2.79
CA GLU A 121 10.50 19.07 -1.81
C GLU A 121 10.96 18.58 -0.45
N THR A 122 10.62 19.33 0.60
CA THR A 122 10.86 18.86 1.97
C THR A 122 9.76 17.89 2.37
N ILE A 123 10.13 16.66 2.69
CA ILE A 123 9.21 15.61 3.13
C ILE A 123 9.59 15.12 4.52
N THR A 124 8.61 14.62 5.27
CA THR A 124 8.84 13.92 6.53
C THR A 124 8.41 12.47 6.36
N LEU A 125 9.35 11.55 6.54
CA LEU A 125 9.12 10.10 6.48
C LEU A 125 8.94 9.53 7.88
N THR A 126 8.00 8.62 8.06
CA THR A 126 7.91 7.82 9.29
C THR A 126 8.66 6.52 9.05
N LEU A 127 9.73 6.26 9.81
CA LEU A 127 10.60 5.10 9.63
C LEU A 127 10.58 4.20 10.87
N ASP A 128 10.53 2.89 10.66
CA ASP A 128 10.90 1.90 11.67
C ASP A 128 12.33 1.40 11.37
N PRO A 129 13.25 1.33 12.35
CA PRO A 129 14.59 0.78 12.15
C PRO A 129 14.64 -0.59 11.45
N LYS A 130 13.60 -1.40 11.64
CA LYS A 130 13.45 -2.73 11.01
C LYS A 130 13.20 -2.63 9.52
N ASP A 131 12.69 -1.52 9.02
CA ASP A 131 12.32 -1.33 7.61
C ASP A 131 13.54 -1.39 6.67
N ASP A 132 14.73 -1.05 7.16
CA ASP A 132 15.99 -1.03 6.38
C ASP A 132 16.19 -2.32 5.58
N ASP A 133 16.01 -3.48 6.22
CA ASP A 133 16.22 -4.79 5.58
C ASP A 133 14.89 -5.43 5.12
N ASN A 134 13.74 -4.77 5.32
CA ASN A 134 12.40 -5.34 5.11
C ASN A 134 11.62 -4.76 3.91
N LEU A 135 11.96 -3.55 3.48
CA LEU A 135 11.28 -2.85 2.41
C LEU A 135 11.85 -3.23 1.03
N ALA A 136 10.97 -3.58 0.09
CA ALA A 136 11.35 -3.84 -1.29
C ALA A 136 10.30 -3.30 -2.26
N CYS A 137 10.72 -2.89 -3.45
CA CYS A 137 9.84 -2.68 -4.59
C CYS A 137 10.23 -3.58 -5.76
N ALA A 138 9.30 -3.74 -6.72
CA ALA A 138 9.57 -4.35 -8.01
C ALA A 138 9.07 -3.48 -9.16
N SER A 139 9.94 -3.26 -10.14
CA SER A 139 9.66 -2.59 -11.41
C SER A 139 10.77 -2.86 -12.41
N GLU A 140 10.41 -3.04 -13.67
CA GLU A 140 11.38 -3.18 -14.77
C GLU A 140 12.06 -1.85 -15.13
N THR A 141 11.42 -0.72 -14.80
CA THR A 141 11.86 0.61 -15.22
C THR A 141 12.89 1.18 -14.24
N ALA A 142 14.03 1.60 -14.77
CA ALA A 142 15.00 2.43 -14.04
C ALA A 142 14.73 3.92 -14.28
N ILE A 143 14.86 4.75 -13.24
CA ILE A 143 14.68 6.20 -13.31
C ILE A 143 15.92 6.87 -12.75
N ALA A 144 16.56 7.73 -13.53
CA ALA A 144 17.79 8.44 -13.13
C ALA A 144 18.89 7.52 -12.57
N GLY A 145 19.05 6.33 -13.15
CA GLY A 145 20.01 5.31 -12.70
C GLY A 145 19.58 4.53 -11.46
N LYS A 146 18.41 4.82 -10.89
CA LYS A 146 17.84 4.13 -9.74
C LYS A 146 16.83 3.09 -10.16
N ARG A 147 16.74 1.99 -9.42
CA ARG A 147 15.83 0.89 -9.73
C ARG A 147 15.38 0.17 -8.48
N CYS A 148 14.29 -0.57 -8.63
CA CYS A 148 13.81 -1.46 -7.59
C CYS A 148 14.78 -2.66 -7.41
N GLU A 149 14.80 -3.21 -6.19
CA GLU A 149 15.58 -4.42 -5.90
C GLU A 149 15.15 -5.60 -6.78
N PHE A 150 13.87 -5.63 -7.17
CA PHE A 150 13.30 -6.64 -8.04
C PHE A 150 12.80 -6.01 -9.36
N LYS A 151 12.79 -6.81 -10.43
CA LYS A 151 12.12 -6.43 -11.69
C LYS A 151 10.64 -6.81 -11.66
N SER A 152 10.34 -7.96 -11.05
CA SER A 152 8.99 -8.51 -10.89
C SER A 152 8.82 -9.13 -9.49
N LYS A 153 7.69 -9.78 -9.20
CA LYS A 153 7.44 -10.42 -7.89
C LYS A 153 8.47 -11.52 -7.54
N THR A 154 9.06 -12.15 -8.56
CA THR A 154 9.92 -13.33 -8.42
C THR A 154 11.33 -13.13 -8.97
N GLU A 155 11.55 -12.12 -9.81
CA GLU A 155 12.86 -11.85 -10.42
C GLU A 155 13.57 -10.72 -9.70
N LYS A 156 14.68 -11.05 -9.02
CA LYS A 156 15.59 -10.08 -8.42
C LYS A 156 16.47 -9.44 -9.49
N THR A 157 16.78 -8.16 -9.32
CA THR A 157 17.79 -7.49 -10.17
C THR A 157 19.16 -8.14 -9.97
N ALA A 158 19.83 -8.52 -11.06
CA ALA A 158 21.13 -9.21 -11.01
C ALA A 158 22.27 -8.35 -10.45
N GLU A 159 22.16 -7.03 -10.62
CA GLU A 159 23.14 -6.06 -10.12
C GLU A 159 22.96 -5.85 -8.62
N LYS A 160 24.06 -5.91 -7.86
CA LYS A 160 24.06 -5.55 -6.45
C LYS A 160 23.91 -4.04 -6.31
N LEU A 161 22.74 -3.61 -5.86
CA LEU A 161 22.43 -2.19 -5.65
C LEU A 161 22.85 -1.75 -4.25
N ASP A 162 23.40 -0.55 -4.15
CA ASP A 162 23.57 0.14 -2.88
C ASP A 162 22.31 0.93 -2.50
N ASP A 163 22.24 1.45 -1.26
CA ASP A 163 21.08 2.22 -0.82
C ASP A 163 20.88 3.51 -1.64
N SER A 164 21.93 4.09 -2.25
CA SER A 164 21.84 5.32 -3.03
C SER A 164 21.23 5.13 -4.43
N THR A 165 21.26 3.89 -4.94
CA THR A 165 20.76 3.48 -6.26
C THR A 165 19.53 2.57 -6.16
N MET A 166 19.33 1.91 -5.01
CA MET A 166 18.16 1.07 -4.74
C MET A 166 16.97 1.89 -4.28
N LEU A 167 15.86 1.74 -4.99
CA LEU A 167 14.58 2.30 -4.60
C LEU A 167 13.90 1.41 -3.56
N LYS A 168 13.42 2.01 -2.47
CA LYS A 168 12.58 1.36 -1.46
C LYS A 168 11.27 2.13 -1.27
N PRO A 169 10.16 1.45 -0.94
CA PRO A 169 8.87 2.09 -0.70
C PRO A 169 8.82 2.77 0.68
N TYR A 170 8.30 4.00 0.71
CA TYR A 170 8.07 4.76 1.94
C TYR A 170 6.70 5.45 1.90
N LYS A 171 6.28 5.93 3.08
CA LYS A 171 5.16 6.85 3.22
C LYS A 171 5.60 8.09 3.96
N THR A 172 5.07 9.24 3.54
CA THR A 172 5.20 10.47 4.31
C THR A 172 4.30 10.43 5.55
N THR A 173 4.48 11.37 6.47
CA THR A 173 3.55 11.60 7.59
C THR A 173 2.13 11.99 7.15
N ALA A 174 1.95 12.35 5.88
CA ALA A 174 0.65 12.62 5.26
C ALA A 174 0.07 11.40 4.52
N ASP A 175 0.62 10.20 4.78
CA ASP A 175 0.25 8.94 4.12
C ASP A 175 0.42 8.92 2.59
N GLU A 176 1.25 9.82 2.06
CA GLU A 176 1.56 9.87 0.63
C GLU A 176 2.65 8.84 0.30
N PRO A 177 2.38 7.85 -0.58
CA PRO A 177 3.36 6.85 -0.92
C PRO A 177 4.39 7.36 -1.94
N LEU A 178 5.65 6.94 -1.78
CA LEU A 178 6.75 7.27 -2.68
C LEU A 178 7.83 6.19 -2.70
N LEU A 179 8.68 6.21 -3.73
CA LEU A 179 9.90 5.41 -3.79
C LEU A 179 11.12 6.33 -3.64
N ALA A 180 11.96 6.05 -2.66
CA ALA A 180 13.17 6.84 -2.43
C ALA A 180 14.40 5.94 -2.37
N ALA A 181 15.52 6.49 -2.84
CA ALA A 181 16.85 5.96 -2.58
C ALA A 181 17.62 6.88 -1.60
N GLY A 182 18.61 6.31 -0.93
CA GLY A 182 19.56 7.01 -0.07
C GLY A 182 19.07 7.26 1.35
N VAL A 183 17.89 6.76 1.72
CA VAL A 183 17.30 6.99 3.05
C VAL A 183 18.22 6.44 4.14
N TRP A 184 18.71 5.22 4.02
CA TRP A 184 19.50 4.54 5.05
C TRP A 184 21.00 4.81 4.95
N SER A 185 21.46 5.41 3.85
CA SER A 185 22.86 5.81 3.63
C SER A 185 23.28 7.04 4.44
N ALA A 186 22.33 7.77 5.02
CA ALA A 186 22.62 8.98 5.77
C ALA A 186 23.34 8.68 7.11
N PRO A 187 24.40 9.44 7.45
CA PRO A 187 25.22 9.17 8.62
C PRO A 187 24.47 9.34 9.96
N GLU A 188 23.38 10.11 9.97
CA GLU A 188 22.55 10.33 11.16
C GLU A 188 21.76 9.09 11.58
N ILE A 189 21.42 8.22 10.63
CA ILE A 189 20.62 7.01 10.89
C ILE A 189 21.35 5.72 10.51
N ALA A 190 22.68 5.79 10.41
CA ALA A 190 23.54 4.63 10.26
C ALA A 190 23.26 3.57 11.35
N LYS A 191 23.52 2.29 11.04
CA LYS A 191 23.31 1.18 11.98
C LYS A 191 24.06 1.47 13.29
N GLY A 192 23.34 1.51 14.42
CA GLY A 192 23.87 1.85 15.76
C GLY A 192 23.68 3.29 16.23
N LYS A 193 23.30 4.23 15.35
CA LYS A 193 22.98 5.64 15.72
C LYS A 193 21.48 5.97 15.65
N ARG A 194 20.73 5.22 14.86
CA ARG A 194 19.28 5.42 14.70
C ARG A 194 18.51 5.13 16.00
N PRO A 195 17.36 5.81 16.24
CA PRO A 195 16.46 5.47 17.35
C PRO A 195 16.03 4.00 17.32
N ASN A 196 15.70 3.41 18.48
CA ASN A 196 15.27 2.00 18.57
C ASN A 196 13.80 1.77 18.20
N GLY A 197 12.98 2.82 18.24
CA GLY A 197 11.57 2.79 17.87
C GLY A 197 11.31 3.52 16.56
N ARG A 198 10.02 3.64 16.19
CA ARG A 198 9.63 4.49 15.06
C ARG A 198 10.03 5.93 15.29
N PHE A 199 10.51 6.58 14.25
CA PHE A 199 10.93 7.98 14.29
C PHE A 199 10.56 8.70 12.99
N ASN A 200 10.48 10.02 13.08
CA ASN A 200 10.24 10.88 11.92
C ASN A 200 11.58 11.37 11.36
N TYR A 201 11.71 11.32 10.03
CA TYR A 201 12.91 11.67 9.32
C TYR A 201 12.60 12.71 8.25
N LYS A 202 12.99 13.96 8.52
CA LYS A 202 12.75 15.09 7.63
C LYS A 202 13.88 15.17 6.60
N CYS A 203 13.54 15.11 5.33
CA CYS A 203 14.49 15.03 4.22
C CYS A 203 14.16 16.03 3.11
N GLN A 204 15.18 16.42 2.34
CA GLN A 204 15.00 17.03 1.03
C GLN A 204 14.90 15.94 -0.03
N PHE A 205 13.72 15.74 -0.59
CA PHE A 205 13.42 14.74 -1.60
C PHE A 205 13.44 15.36 -3.00
N LYS A 206 14.41 14.96 -3.81
CA LYS A 206 14.51 15.34 -5.20
C LYS A 206 13.69 14.38 -6.05
N VAL A 207 12.60 14.88 -6.61
CA VAL A 207 11.69 14.12 -7.48
C VAL A 207 12.36 13.93 -8.84
N GLU A 208 12.71 12.70 -9.18
CA GLU A 208 13.42 12.34 -10.41
C GLU A 208 12.48 11.77 -11.48
N GLY A 209 11.35 11.20 -11.10
CA GLY A 209 10.37 10.68 -12.04
C GLY A 209 9.15 10.05 -11.37
N LYS A 210 8.46 9.19 -12.12
CA LYS A 210 7.33 8.39 -11.66
C LYS A 210 7.42 6.95 -12.17
N ILE A 211 7.10 5.98 -11.35
CA ILE A 211 6.91 4.59 -11.75
C ILE A 211 5.42 4.29 -11.76
N THR A 212 4.93 3.74 -12.86
CA THR A 212 3.53 3.34 -13.00
C THR A 212 3.29 2.02 -12.30
N ARG A 213 2.37 2.03 -11.33
CA ARG A 213 1.89 0.84 -10.61
C ARG A 213 3.02 -0.07 -10.11
N PRO A 214 3.97 0.45 -9.31
CA PRO A 214 5.03 -0.38 -8.76
C PRO A 214 4.44 -1.49 -7.89
N LEU A 215 5.12 -2.63 -7.84
CA LEU A 215 4.87 -3.63 -6.81
C LEU A 215 5.67 -3.25 -5.58
N VAL A 216 5.06 -3.28 -4.40
CA VAL A 216 5.75 -2.93 -3.15
C VAL A 216 5.54 -4.02 -2.10
N ARG A 217 6.54 -4.22 -1.26
CA ARG A 217 6.50 -5.16 -0.16
C ARG A 217 7.07 -4.47 1.07
N TRP A 218 6.27 -4.44 2.14
CA TRP A 218 6.61 -3.75 3.39
C TRP A 218 7.30 -4.67 4.42
N ASN A 219 7.37 -5.97 4.14
CA ASN A 219 7.97 -6.99 5.00
C ASN A 219 8.44 -8.15 4.12
N VAL A 220 9.63 -8.71 4.37
CA VAL A 220 10.18 -9.84 3.58
C VAL A 220 9.22 -11.04 3.52
N ALA A 221 8.55 -11.37 4.62
CA ALA A 221 7.56 -12.45 4.69
C ALA A 221 6.15 -12.03 4.22
N GLY A 222 5.95 -10.75 3.93
CA GLY A 222 4.69 -10.18 3.50
C GLY A 222 4.38 -10.43 2.01
N GLN A 223 3.11 -10.31 1.66
CA GLN A 223 2.65 -10.34 0.28
C GLN A 223 3.06 -9.06 -0.46
N TRP A 224 3.25 -9.18 -1.77
CA TRP A 224 3.42 -8.04 -2.66
C TRP A 224 2.09 -7.29 -2.80
N GLY A 225 2.11 -5.98 -2.54
CA GLY A 225 1.00 -5.07 -2.79
C GLY A 225 1.10 -4.44 -4.17
N GLU A 226 0.10 -4.70 -5.01
CA GLU A 226 -0.09 -3.99 -6.28
C GLU A 226 -0.62 -2.58 -6.02
N GLN A 227 0.04 -1.59 -6.62
CA GLN A 227 -0.35 -0.20 -6.47
C GLN A 227 -1.20 0.23 -7.66
N GLU A 228 -2.35 0.83 -7.40
CA GLU A 228 -3.28 1.26 -8.45
C GLU A 228 -2.81 2.53 -9.18
N GLY A 229 -1.90 3.30 -8.57
CA GLY A 229 -1.44 4.59 -9.08
C GLY A 229 0.05 4.67 -9.38
N ASP A 230 0.42 5.75 -10.07
CA ASP A 230 1.82 6.13 -10.27
C ASP A 230 2.42 6.64 -8.96
N TRP A 231 3.62 6.16 -8.63
CA TRP A 231 4.36 6.63 -7.46
C TRP A 231 5.51 7.52 -7.91
N PHE A 232 5.73 8.60 -7.16
CA PHE A 232 6.90 9.45 -7.39
C PHE A 232 8.17 8.74 -6.93
N VAL A 233 9.24 8.97 -7.68
CA VAL A 233 10.55 8.35 -7.47
C VAL A 233 11.60 9.43 -7.32
N GLY A 234 12.55 9.25 -6.41
CA GLY A 234 13.61 10.22 -6.20
C GLY A 234 14.73 9.79 -5.27
N SER A 235 15.62 10.72 -4.99
CA SER A 235 16.66 10.62 -3.97
C SER A 235 16.34 11.53 -2.78
N VAL A 236 16.70 11.09 -1.58
CA VAL A 236 16.69 11.96 -0.41
C VAL A 236 18.10 12.50 -0.11
N SER A 237 18.15 13.70 0.47
CA SER A 237 19.36 14.36 0.91
C SER A 237 19.05 15.26 2.11
N ASN A 238 20.09 15.74 2.80
CA ASN A 238 19.95 16.70 3.91
C ASN A 238 18.89 16.27 4.93
N CYS A 239 18.97 15.00 5.36
CA CYS A 239 17.96 14.43 6.22
C CYS A 239 18.32 14.59 7.70
N THR A 240 17.32 14.87 8.53
CA THR A 240 17.47 15.05 9.98
C THR A 240 16.38 14.32 10.75
N VAL A 241 16.76 13.65 11.84
CA VAL A 241 15.80 13.01 12.77
C VAL A 241 15.05 14.10 13.54
N GLU A 242 13.72 14.11 13.42
CA GLU A 242 12.88 14.98 14.23
C GLU A 242 12.79 14.41 15.65
N LYS A 243 13.02 15.28 16.64
CA LYS A 243 12.99 14.93 18.07
C LYS A 243 11.58 14.99 18.64
#